data_AF-A0A8H3CFP2-F1
#
_entry.id   AF-A0A8H3CFP2-F1
#
_cell.length_a   1.000
_cell.length_b   1.000
_cell.length_c   1.000
_cell.angle_alpha   90.00
_cell.angle_beta   90.00
_cell.angle_gamma   90.00
#
_symmetry.space_group_name_H-M   'P 1'
#
loop_
_entity.id
_entity.type
_entity.pdbx_description
1 polymer ?
#
loop_
_entity_poly.entity_id
_entity_poly.type
_entity_poly.pdbx_seq_one_letter_code
_entity_poly.pdbx_strand_id
1 'polypeptide(L)'
;MYFSKAALIATVFSPLAVSALSFTRPDLVLNGDSPVFTQSRWSWTDCGLPSDGVQIKSIEVSPDPPKPGQDLTVKVIATSNKEITEGAYADVTVKLGLIKLLKKQFDICEEA
;
A
#
# COMPACT_ATOMS: atom_id res chain seq x y z
N MET A 1 -55.37 -12.04 -55.66
CA MET A 1 -55.18 -12.67 -54.34
C MET A 1 -53.80 -12.30 -53.82
N TYR A 2 -53.71 -12.09 -52.51
CA TYR A 2 -52.87 -11.12 -51.80
C TYR A 2 -51.37 -11.48 -51.73
N PHE A 3 -50.54 -10.44 -51.62
CA PHE A 3 -49.08 -10.46 -51.67
C PHE A 3 -48.40 -11.12 -50.47
N SER A 4 -47.29 -11.79 -50.77
CA SER A 4 -46.22 -12.26 -49.87
C SER A 4 -45.51 -11.08 -49.20
N LYS A 5 -45.29 -11.14 -47.87
CA LYS A 5 -44.22 -10.41 -47.17
C LYS A 5 -43.68 -11.24 -46.01
N ALA A 6 -42.45 -11.71 -46.19
CA ALA A 6 -41.59 -12.28 -45.16
C ALA A 6 -41.37 -11.25 -44.04
N ALA A 7 -41.64 -11.65 -42.79
CA ALA A 7 -41.30 -10.87 -41.61
C ALA A 7 -39.83 -11.13 -41.27
N LEU A 8 -38.96 -10.21 -41.68
CA LEU A 8 -37.58 -10.09 -41.22
C LEU A 8 -37.60 -9.61 -39.76
N ILE A 9 -37.27 -10.49 -38.82
CA ILE A 9 -36.99 -10.12 -37.43
C ILE A 9 -35.54 -9.63 -37.39
N ALA A 10 -35.34 -8.32 -37.47
CA ALA A 10 -34.06 -7.69 -37.19
C ALA A 10 -33.89 -7.59 -35.66
N THR A 11 -33.22 -8.57 -35.05
CA THR A 11 -32.72 -8.45 -33.69
C THR A 11 -31.53 -7.49 -33.70
N VAL A 12 -31.81 -6.23 -33.34
CA VAL A 12 -30.78 -5.22 -33.14
C VAL A 12 -30.00 -5.60 -31.87
N PHE A 13 -28.90 -6.33 -32.05
CA PHE A 13 -27.92 -6.55 -30.99
C PHE A 13 -27.24 -5.19 -30.74
N SER A 14 -27.77 -4.44 -29.78
CA SER A 14 -27.13 -3.22 -29.28
C SER A 14 -25.99 -3.63 -28.35
N PRO A 15 -24.72 -3.41 -28.70
CA PRO A 15 -23.64 -3.63 -27.75
C PRO A 15 -23.68 -2.46 -26.77
N LEU A 16 -24.27 -2.68 -25.60
CA LEU A 16 -23.92 -1.90 -24.43
C LEU A 16 -22.42 -2.12 -24.20
N ALA A 17 -21.61 -1.18 -24.68
CA ALA A 17 -20.20 -1.10 -24.39
C ALA A 17 -20.05 -0.97 -22.87
N VAL A 18 -19.81 -2.09 -22.21
CA VAL A 18 -19.34 -2.12 -20.83
C VAL A 18 -17.93 -1.56 -20.89
N SER A 19 -17.79 -0.26 -20.69
CA SER A 19 -16.50 0.38 -20.46
C SER A 19 -15.95 -0.16 -19.13
N ALA A 20 -15.25 -1.29 -19.21
CA ALA A 20 -14.38 -1.72 -18.13
C ALA A 20 -13.33 -0.63 -17.96
N LEU A 21 -13.45 0.17 -16.90
CA LEU A 21 -12.34 1.00 -16.43
C LEU A 21 -11.26 0.04 -15.94
N SER A 22 -10.41 -0.41 -16.87
CA SER A 22 -9.16 -1.07 -16.55
C SER A 22 -8.27 -0.06 -15.83
N PHE A 23 -8.40 0.02 -14.51
CA PHE A 23 -7.35 0.58 -13.66
C PHE A 23 -6.11 -0.27 -13.90
N THR A 24 -5.19 0.20 -14.75
CA THR A 24 -3.87 -0.38 -14.91
C THR A 24 -3.18 -0.26 -13.56
N ARG A 25 -3.12 -1.37 -12.82
CA ARG A 25 -2.31 -1.47 -11.61
C ARG A 25 -0.85 -1.34 -12.05
N PRO A 26 -0.07 -0.39 -11.51
CA PRO A 26 1.36 -0.33 -11.83
C PRO A 26 2.04 -1.50 -11.13
N ASP A 27 2.22 -2.61 -11.85
CA ASP A 27 2.99 -3.76 -11.37
C ASP A 27 4.48 -3.46 -11.52
N LEU A 28 5.21 -3.43 -10.41
CA LEU A 28 6.68 -3.48 -10.42
C LEU A 28 7.09 -4.95 -10.51
N VAL A 29 7.50 -5.38 -11.71
CA VAL A 29 8.07 -6.70 -11.94
C VAL A 29 9.57 -6.64 -11.66
N LEU A 30 9.98 -7.21 -10.53
CA LEU A 30 11.40 -7.43 -10.22
C LEU A 30 11.74 -8.87 -10.57
N ASN A 31 12.62 -9.05 -11.57
CA ASN A 31 13.30 -10.32 -11.89
C ASN A 31 12.41 -11.58 -11.93
N GLY A 32 11.26 -11.53 -12.61
CA GLY A 32 10.48 -12.73 -12.95
C GLY A 32 9.78 -13.44 -11.78
N ASP A 33 9.87 -12.91 -10.57
CA ASP A 33 9.05 -13.34 -9.44
C ASP A 33 7.68 -12.65 -9.46
N SER A 34 6.70 -13.26 -8.77
CA SER A 34 5.32 -12.79 -8.62
C SER A 34 5.21 -11.26 -8.48
N PRO A 35 4.18 -10.62 -9.08
CA PRO A 35 4.05 -9.16 -9.06
C PRO A 35 4.12 -8.62 -7.63
N VAL A 36 5.04 -7.69 -7.39
CA VAL A 36 5.21 -7.07 -6.08
C VAL A 36 4.21 -5.93 -5.95
N PHE A 37 3.16 -6.16 -5.15
CA PHE A 37 2.10 -5.18 -4.92
C PHE A 37 2.60 -4.04 -4.02
N THR A 38 3.12 -2.97 -4.62
CA THR A 38 3.56 -1.75 -3.90
C THR A 38 2.41 -0.84 -3.48
N GLN A 39 1.18 -1.12 -3.91
CA GLN A 39 -0.05 -0.39 -3.55
C GLN A 39 -0.89 -1.13 -2.50
N SER A 40 -0.23 -1.97 -1.69
CA SER A 40 -0.87 -2.66 -0.59
C SER A 40 -1.33 -1.66 0.47
N ARG A 41 -2.49 -1.93 1.09
CA ARG A 41 -2.98 -1.19 2.25
C ARG A 41 -1.93 -1.22 3.35
N TRP A 42 -1.80 -0.11 4.07
CA TRP A 42 -0.95 -0.02 5.24
C TRP A 42 -1.38 -1.06 6.29
N SER A 43 -0.41 -1.78 6.82
CA SER A 43 -0.58 -2.67 7.96
C SER A 43 0.71 -2.67 8.78
N TRP A 44 0.55 -2.88 10.07
CA TRP A 44 1.67 -3.01 10.99
C TRP A 44 1.35 -4.08 12.03
N THR A 45 2.39 -4.58 12.67
CA THR A 45 2.27 -5.55 13.76
C THR A 45 3.38 -5.24 14.75
N ASP A 46 3.05 -5.30 16.04
CA ASP A 46 4.03 -5.14 17.10
C ASP A 46 4.88 -6.40 17.21
N CYS A 47 6.19 -6.25 17.04
CA CYS A 47 7.19 -7.32 17.18
C CYS A 47 7.96 -7.21 18.50
N GLY A 48 7.62 -6.24 19.36
CA GLY A 48 8.27 -5.98 20.63
C GLY A 48 7.82 -6.92 21.75
N LEU A 49 8.54 -6.86 22.86
CA LEU A 49 8.20 -7.52 24.12
C LEU A 49 7.51 -6.53 25.07
N PRO A 50 6.67 -7.01 26.01
CA PRO A 50 6.07 -6.15 27.05
C PRO A 50 7.11 -5.47 27.96
N SER A 51 8.32 -6.02 28.04
CA SER A 51 9.45 -5.45 28.78
C SER A 51 10.19 -4.34 28.04
N ASP A 52 9.87 -4.10 26.77
CA ASP A 52 10.56 -3.10 25.96
C ASP A 52 10.23 -1.69 26.44
N GLY A 53 11.23 -0.82 26.28
CA GLY A 53 11.19 0.56 26.79
C GLY A 53 10.12 1.43 26.15
N VAL A 54 9.64 1.08 24.96
CA VAL A 54 8.58 1.79 24.23
C VAL A 54 7.52 0.79 23.80
N GLN A 55 6.26 1.13 24.03
CA GLN A 55 5.10 0.32 23.66
C GLN A 55 4.26 1.11 22.65
N ILE A 56 4.11 0.58 21.44
CA ILE A 56 3.37 1.24 20.35
C ILE A 56 1.89 0.94 20.49
N LYS A 57 1.07 1.99 20.50
CA LYS A 57 -0.41 1.89 20.59
C LYS A 57 -1.07 1.91 19.21
N SER A 58 -0.62 2.82 18.34
CA SER A 58 -1.14 2.88 16.97
C SER A 58 -0.14 3.52 16.01
N ILE A 59 -0.23 3.08 14.74
CA ILE A 59 0.43 3.71 13.61
C ILE A 59 -0.60 3.87 12.50
N GLU A 60 -0.90 5.13 12.16
CA GLU A 60 -1.80 5.51 11.09
C GLU A 60 -0.98 6.17 9.97
N VAL A 61 -1.27 5.82 8.73
CA VAL A 61 -0.58 6.36 7.55
C VAL A 61 -1.62 6.96 6.61
N SER A 62 -1.36 8.15 6.08
CA SER A 62 -2.24 8.83 5.14
C SER A 62 -1.43 9.53 4.04
N PRO A 63 -1.77 9.37 2.75
CA PRO A 63 -2.85 8.54 2.23
C PRO A 63 -2.53 7.04 2.31
N ASP A 64 -3.55 6.21 2.53
CA ASP A 64 -3.46 4.75 2.52
C ASP A 64 -4.37 4.15 1.44
N PRO A 65 -3.84 3.51 0.38
CA PRO A 65 -2.43 3.17 0.18
C PRO A 65 -1.56 4.39 -0.17
N PRO A 66 -0.27 4.39 0.19
CA PRO A 66 0.67 5.46 -0.12
C PRO A 66 0.71 5.77 -1.63
N LYS A 67 0.71 7.06 -1.97
CA LYS A 67 0.72 7.53 -3.35
C LYS A 67 2.08 8.11 -3.71
N PRO A 68 2.80 7.54 -4.69
CA PRO A 68 4.08 8.10 -5.15
C PRO A 68 3.92 9.56 -5.58
N GLY A 69 4.90 10.40 -5.22
CA GLY A 69 4.90 11.83 -5.56
C GLY A 69 3.91 12.68 -4.76
N GLN A 70 3.29 12.13 -3.71
CA GLN A 70 2.45 12.87 -2.77
C GLN A 70 3.04 12.80 -1.37
N ASP A 71 2.76 13.81 -0.56
CA ASP A 71 3.16 13.83 0.84
C ASP A 71 2.51 12.66 1.60
N LEU A 72 3.30 12.05 2.48
CA LEU A 72 2.88 10.94 3.33
C LEU A 72 2.93 11.39 4.79
N THR A 73 1.79 11.37 5.45
CA THR A 73 1.66 11.64 6.88
C THR A 73 1.64 10.33 7.65
N VAL A 74 2.55 10.17 8.61
CA VAL A 74 2.60 9.03 9.53
C VAL A 74 2.33 9.53 10.95
N LYS A 75 1.30 9.00 11.59
CA LYS A 75 0.91 9.35 12.96
C LYS A 75 1.12 8.14 13.86
N VAL A 76 1.98 8.30 14.84
CA VAL A 76 2.34 7.25 15.81
C VAL A 76 1.87 7.67 17.20
N ILE A 77 1.20 6.76 17.90
CA ILE A 77 0.90 6.89 19.32
C ILE A 77 1.67 5.78 20.04
N ALA A 78 2.50 6.14 21.00
CA ALA A 78 3.29 5.20 21.80
C ALA A 78 3.38 5.66 23.26
N THR A 79 3.87 4.80 24.13
CA THR A 79 4.16 5.12 25.54
C THR A 79 5.55 4.63 25.88
N SER A 80 6.36 5.50 26.49
CA SER A 80 7.70 5.14 26.96
C SER A 80 7.66 4.73 28.42
N ASN A 81 8.12 3.52 28.70
CA ASN A 81 8.26 2.95 30.04
C ASN A 81 9.65 3.23 30.64
N LYS A 82 10.59 3.71 29.82
CA LYS A 82 11.93 4.13 30.22
C LYS A 82 12.19 5.54 29.71
N GLU A 83 13.10 6.23 30.39
CA GLU A 83 13.59 7.52 29.91
C GLU A 83 14.38 7.32 28.61
N ILE A 84 14.10 8.16 27.61
CA ILE A 84 14.84 8.19 26.35
C ILE A 84 15.96 9.22 26.53
N THR A 85 17.20 8.76 26.51
CA THR A 85 18.38 9.58 26.73
C THR A 85 19.17 9.79 25.43
N GLU A 86 20.10 10.74 25.45
CA GLU A 86 21.07 10.94 24.38
C GLU A 86 21.75 9.65 23.92
N GLY A 87 21.93 9.53 22.60
CA GLY A 87 22.44 8.33 21.94
C GLY A 87 21.38 7.24 21.68
N ALA A 88 20.10 7.51 21.91
CA ALA A 88 19.01 6.62 21.49
C ALA A 88 18.86 6.62 19.96
N TYR A 89 18.79 5.44 19.36
CA TYR A 89 18.72 5.29 17.91
C TYR A 89 17.63 4.31 17.45
N ALA A 90 17.18 4.49 16.20
CA ALA A 90 16.24 3.62 15.51
C ALA A 90 16.92 2.95 14.31
N ASP A 91 16.95 1.62 14.30
CA ASP A 91 17.39 0.83 13.15
C ASP A 91 16.22 0.60 12.19
N VAL A 92 16.30 1.19 11.00
CA VAL A 92 15.26 1.10 9.97
C VAL A 92 15.76 0.26 8.79
N THR A 93 15.00 -0.79 8.47
CA THR A 93 15.25 -1.63 7.29
C THR A 93 14.01 -1.64 6.39
N VAL A 94 14.17 -1.21 5.15
CA VAL A 94 13.11 -1.24 4.13
C VAL A 94 13.40 -2.38 3.16
N LYS A 95 12.40 -3.21 2.92
CA LYS A 95 12.48 -4.37 2.01
C LYS A 95 11.46 -4.27 0.90
N LEU A 96 11.82 -4.81 -0.25
CA LEU A 96 10.91 -5.08 -1.36
C LEU A 96 11.10 -6.54 -1.76
N GLY A 97 10.13 -7.39 -1.39
CA GLY A 97 10.30 -8.84 -1.43
C GLY A 97 11.47 -9.30 -0.56
N LEU A 98 12.41 -10.03 -1.15
CA LEU A 98 13.60 -10.55 -0.46
C LEU A 98 14.79 -9.58 -0.46
N ILE A 99 14.68 -8.45 -1.16
CA ILE A 99 15.76 -7.47 -1.32
C ILE A 99 15.64 -6.36 -0.27
N LYS A 100 16.77 -5.95 0.33
CA LYS A 100 16.84 -4.80 1.25
C LYS A 100 17.18 -3.55 0.44
N LEU A 101 16.26 -2.60 0.39
CA LEU A 101 16.46 -1.32 -0.30
C LEU A 101 17.19 -0.29 0.56
N LEU A 102 16.88 -0.29 1.86
CA LEU A 102 17.47 0.61 2.83
C LEU A 102 17.80 -0.16 4.10
N LYS A 103 18.98 0.11 4.65
CA LYS A 103 19.34 -0.25 6.03
C LYS A 103 20.10 0.94 6.61
N LYS A 104 19.48 1.65 7.54
CA LYS A 104 20.07 2.82 8.18
C LYS A 104 19.73 2.84 9.66
N GLN A 105 20.61 3.48 10.41
CA GLN A 105 20.41 3.84 11.80
C GLN A 105 20.14 5.35 11.84
N PHE A 106 19.11 5.75 12.55
CA PHE A 106 18.74 7.14 12.75
C PHE A 106 18.88 7.47 14.23
N ASP A 107 19.49 8.61 14.55
CA ASP A 107 19.49 9.13 15.91
C ASP A 107 18.12 9.76 16.20
N ILE A 108 17.46 9.34 17.28
CA ILE A 108 16.09 9.77 17.59
C ILE A 108 16.08 11.19 18.17
N CYS A 109 17.16 11.61 18.82
CA CYS A 109 17.27 12.92 19.44
C CYS A 109 17.64 14.01 18.42
N GLU A 110 18.43 13.67 17.40
CA GLU A 110 18.81 14.60 16.33
C GLU A 110 17.71 14.79 15.27
N GLU A 111 16.94 13.74 14.98
CA GLU A 111 15.90 13.74 13.93
C GLU A 111 14.50 14.16 14.46
N ALA A 112 14.44 14.74 15.66
CA ALA A 112 13.21 15.17 16.34
C ALA A 112 12.69 16.56 15.91
#